data_AF-A0A835WGZ8-F1
#
_entry.id   AF-A0A835WGZ8-F1
#
_cell.length_a   1.000
_cell.length_b   1.000
_cell.length_c   1.000
_cell.angle_alpha   90.00
_cell.angle_beta   90.00
_cell.angle_gamma   90.00
#
_symmetry.space_group_name_H-M   'P 1'
#
loop_
_entity.id
_entity.type
_entity.pdbx_description
1 polymer ?
#
loop_
_entity_poly.entity_id
_entity_poly.type
_entity_poly.pdbx_seq_one_letter_code
_entity_poly.pdbx_strand_id
1 'polypeptide(L)'
;MQRSSRQAIALLRSPAAQEAMQQLVASTSFGTQQFRFIGGDRIPEFWGKPSPYTGGTDFLGTPKNHMDLIKKRPLSPDVIEIDNKSPHYKFPLGALSSITNRVTGVALSVGFAGAGVFALRGSLDGVVAACAGSFLIGFPLKFLVSYAIIYHWLGGLRHIVWEASKMGDQADRTSLLEVPKVEMSSKILLGASAALALIAAVL
;
A
#
# COMPACT_ATOMS: atom_id res chain seq x y z
N MET A 1 -21.58 19.98 -30.10
CA MET A 1 -21.05 18.99 -29.13
C MET A 1 -20.67 17.62 -29.73
N GLN A 2 -21.40 17.04 -30.69
CA GLN A 2 -21.11 15.68 -31.21
C GLN A 2 -19.80 15.48 -32.01
N ARG A 3 -19.20 16.54 -32.57
CA ARG A 3 -17.94 16.43 -33.35
C ARG A 3 -16.71 16.24 -32.48
N SER A 4 -16.67 16.87 -31.30
CA SER A 4 -15.54 16.82 -30.37
C SER A 4 -15.39 15.44 -29.72
N SER A 5 -16.50 14.79 -29.35
CA SER A 5 -16.47 13.43 -28.77
C SER A 5 -16.01 12.38 -29.78
N ARG A 6 -16.40 12.50 -31.06
CA ARG A 6 -15.92 11.60 -32.12
C ARG A 6 -14.42 11.77 -32.40
N GLN A 7 -13.90 12.99 -32.33
CA GLN A 7 -12.48 13.27 -32.47
C GLN A 7 -11.67 12.75 -31.28
N ALA A 8 -12.19 12.87 -30.05
CA ALA A 8 -11.57 12.30 -28.85
C ALA A 8 -11.53 10.77 -28.91
N ILE A 9 -12.62 10.11 -29.35
CA ILE A 9 -12.66 8.66 -29.54
C ILE A 9 -11.70 8.22 -30.66
N ALA A 10 -11.60 8.99 -31.75
CA ALA A 10 -10.66 8.71 -32.83
C ALA A 10 -9.19 8.84 -32.36
N LEU A 11 -8.89 9.84 -31.53
CA LEU A 11 -7.57 10.01 -30.90
C LEU A 11 -7.24 8.85 -29.96
N LEU A 12 -8.18 8.38 -29.14
CA LEU A 12 -7.98 7.21 -28.25
C LEU A 12 -7.77 5.90 -29.02
N ARG A 13 -8.27 5.82 -30.26
CA ARG A 13 -8.07 4.68 -31.17
C ARG A 13 -6.91 4.87 -32.13
N SER A 14 -6.21 6.01 -32.05
CA SER A 14 -5.04 6.24 -32.89
C SER A 14 -3.92 5.26 -32.53
N PRO A 15 -3.09 4.83 -33.49
CA PRO A 15 -1.98 3.93 -33.21
C PRO A 15 -1.05 4.46 -32.11
N ALA A 16 -0.80 5.78 -32.09
CA ALA A 16 -0.01 6.42 -31.05
C ALA A 16 -0.64 6.33 -29.65
N ALA A 17 -1.96 6.48 -29.54
CA ALA A 17 -2.65 6.31 -28.26
C ALA A 17 -2.72 4.84 -27.83
N GLN A 18 -2.82 3.91 -28.78
CA GLN A 18 -2.77 2.47 -28.52
C GLN A 18 -1.37 2.02 -28.08
N GLU A 19 -0.32 2.55 -28.70
CA GLU A 19 1.08 2.33 -28.31
C GLU A 19 1.37 2.94 -26.94
N ALA A 20 0.93 4.17 -26.67
CA ALA A 20 1.05 4.78 -25.35
C ALA A 20 0.27 4.00 -24.28
N MET A 21 -0.93 3.48 -24.61
CA MET A 21 -1.70 2.60 -23.73
C MET A 21 -0.99 1.26 -23.54
N GLN A 22 -0.39 0.67 -24.57
CA GLN A 22 0.39 -0.56 -24.46
C GLN A 22 1.66 -0.35 -23.66
N GLN A 23 2.34 0.79 -23.79
CA GLN A 23 3.48 1.18 -22.97
C GLN A 23 3.05 1.46 -21.52
N LEU A 24 1.87 2.04 -21.30
CA LEU A 24 1.30 2.23 -19.97
C LEU A 24 0.88 0.89 -19.35
N VAL A 25 0.29 -0.03 -20.12
CA VAL A 25 -0.05 -1.40 -19.70
C VAL A 25 1.20 -2.24 -19.48
N ALA A 26 2.25 -2.01 -20.27
CA ALA A 26 3.56 -2.65 -20.09
C ALA A 26 4.34 -2.03 -18.91
N SER A 27 4.20 -0.74 -18.61
CA SER A 27 4.79 -0.12 -17.42
C SER A 27 3.97 -0.40 -16.16
N THR A 28 2.66 -0.64 -16.31
CA THR A 28 1.79 -1.24 -15.29
C THR A 28 1.72 -2.75 -15.39
N SER A 29 2.72 -3.40 -16.02
CA SER A 29 2.93 -4.82 -15.85
C SER A 29 3.41 -5.08 -14.41
N PHE A 30 2.43 -5.04 -13.51
CA PHE A 30 2.41 -5.58 -12.16
C PHE A 30 2.73 -7.10 -12.13
N GLY A 31 3.12 -7.70 -13.26
CA GLY A 31 3.39 -9.13 -13.40
C GLY A 31 4.86 -9.51 -13.30
N THR A 32 5.81 -8.58 -13.31
CA THR A 32 7.26 -8.91 -13.26
C THR A 32 8.05 -8.13 -12.23
N GLN A 33 7.45 -7.11 -11.60
CA GLN A 33 8.01 -6.55 -10.37
C GLN A 33 7.68 -7.51 -9.22
N GLN A 34 8.49 -8.56 -9.13
CA GLN A 34 8.55 -9.55 -8.06
C GLN A 34 7.39 -9.48 -7.07
N PHE A 35 6.43 -10.40 -7.18
CA PHE A 35 5.86 -11.01 -5.99
C PHE A 35 7.01 -11.74 -5.26
N ARG A 36 7.94 -10.96 -4.68
CA ARG A 36 8.74 -11.37 -3.53
C ARG A 36 7.67 -11.53 -2.47
N PHE A 37 7.28 -12.78 -2.20
CA PHE A 37 6.70 -13.09 -0.90
C PHE A 37 7.55 -12.36 0.13
N ILE A 38 6.93 -11.56 1.00
CA ILE A 38 7.62 -10.93 2.12
C ILE A 38 8.33 -12.09 2.85
N GLY A 39 9.67 -12.09 2.86
CA GLY A 39 10.46 -13.21 3.38
C GLY A 39 11.21 -14.08 2.34
N GLY A 40 11.01 -13.86 1.03
CA GLY A 40 11.82 -14.41 -0.08
C GLY A 40 12.39 -15.82 0.15
N ASP A 41 11.65 -16.85 -0.25
CA ASP A 41 11.97 -18.28 -0.04
C ASP A 41 13.31 -18.78 -0.63
N ARG A 42 14.16 -17.89 -1.15
CA ARG A 42 15.42 -18.24 -1.80
C ARG A 42 16.58 -17.67 -1.01
N ILE A 43 17.25 -18.56 -0.28
CA ILE A 43 18.57 -18.34 0.30
C ILE A 43 19.51 -17.88 -0.84
N PRO A 44 20.24 -16.75 -0.69
CA PRO A 44 21.18 -16.30 -1.71
C PRO A 44 22.18 -17.40 -2.08
N GLU A 45 22.51 -17.50 -3.37
CA GLU A 45 23.34 -18.58 -3.92
C GLU A 45 24.72 -18.70 -3.27
N PHE A 46 25.27 -17.56 -2.83
CA PHE A 46 26.56 -17.45 -2.15
C PHE A 46 26.46 -17.23 -0.64
N TRP A 47 25.30 -17.48 -0.02
CA TRP A 47 25.15 -17.32 1.42
C TRP A 47 26.09 -18.27 2.18
N GLY A 48 27.08 -17.70 2.88
CA GLY A 48 28.12 -18.45 3.59
C GLY A 48 29.17 -19.14 2.70
N LYS A 49 29.09 -18.99 1.36
CA LYS A 49 30.07 -19.53 0.41
C LYS A 49 31.00 -18.44 -0.11
N PRO A 50 32.21 -18.81 -0.58
CA PRO A 50 33.03 -17.91 -1.36
C PRO A 50 32.27 -17.36 -2.58
N SER A 51 32.41 -16.07 -2.83
CA SER A 51 31.84 -15.34 -3.97
C SER A 51 32.89 -14.41 -4.56
N PRO A 52 32.65 -13.78 -5.73
CA PRO A 52 33.53 -12.76 -6.26
C PRO A 52 33.78 -11.58 -5.30
N TYR A 53 32.91 -11.40 -4.30
CA TYR A 53 32.94 -10.27 -3.36
C TYR A 53 33.35 -10.66 -1.94
N THR A 54 33.31 -11.94 -1.57
CA THR A 54 33.55 -12.39 -0.19
C THR A 54 34.27 -13.74 -0.17
N GLY A 55 35.17 -13.94 0.79
CA GLY A 55 35.86 -15.23 1.01
C GLY A 55 34.98 -16.34 1.63
N GLY A 56 33.67 -16.10 1.80
CA GLY A 56 32.76 -17.02 2.49
C GLY A 56 32.96 -17.08 4.01
N THR A 57 32.34 -18.07 4.65
CA THR A 57 32.37 -18.24 6.11
C THR A 57 33.09 -19.52 6.54
N ASP A 58 33.93 -20.10 5.68
CA ASP A 58 34.66 -21.34 5.99
C ASP A 58 35.56 -21.21 7.23
N PHE A 59 36.12 -20.01 7.46
CA PHE A 59 36.92 -19.70 8.65
C PHE A 59 36.15 -19.81 9.98
N LEU A 60 34.81 -19.71 9.94
CA LEU A 60 33.93 -19.91 11.10
C LEU A 60 33.59 -21.40 11.33
N GLY A 61 34.17 -22.32 10.55
CA GLY A 61 33.85 -23.74 10.60
C GLY A 61 32.53 -24.09 9.90
N THR A 62 32.18 -23.36 8.83
CA THR A 62 30.97 -23.62 8.06
C THR A 62 31.02 -25.04 7.45
N PRO A 63 30.01 -25.90 7.69
CA PRO A 63 30.06 -27.27 7.21
C PRO A 63 29.83 -27.33 5.69
N LYS A 64 30.40 -28.34 5.01
CA LYS A 64 30.29 -28.46 3.54
C LYS A 64 28.85 -28.57 3.02
N ASN A 65 27.94 -29.11 3.84
CA ASN A 65 26.50 -29.23 3.56
C ASN A 65 25.68 -28.01 4.02
N HIS A 66 26.30 -26.85 4.25
CA HIS A 66 25.69 -25.62 4.76
C HIS A 66 24.37 -25.24 4.05
N MET A 67 24.35 -25.27 2.72
CA MET A 67 23.15 -24.88 1.95
C MET A 67 21.97 -25.80 2.20
N ASP A 68 22.22 -27.10 2.34
CA ASP A 68 21.16 -28.08 2.60
C ASP A 68 20.61 -27.95 4.02
N LEU A 69 21.44 -27.49 4.96
CA LEU A 69 21.02 -27.19 6.32
C LEU A 69 20.18 -25.91 6.38
N ILE A 70 20.56 -24.85 5.66
CA ILE A 70 19.79 -23.59 5.66
C ILE A 70 18.44 -23.78 4.97
N LYS A 71 18.37 -24.56 3.89
CA LYS A 71 17.11 -24.90 3.22
C LYS A 71 16.10 -25.58 4.15
N LYS A 72 16.56 -26.22 5.22
CA LYS A 72 15.72 -26.88 6.23
C LYS A 72 15.34 -25.95 7.39
N ARG A 73 15.92 -24.74 7.49
CA ARG A 73 15.58 -23.80 8.56
C ARG A 73 14.24 -23.15 8.25
N PRO A 74 13.24 -23.28 9.13
CA PRO A 74 11.98 -22.58 8.95
C PRO A 74 12.20 -21.07 9.12
N LEU A 75 11.40 -20.27 8.43
CA LEU A 75 11.25 -18.86 8.75
C LEU A 75 10.49 -18.73 10.08
N SER A 76 10.98 -17.86 10.96
CA SER A 76 10.26 -17.54 12.19
C SER A 76 8.94 -16.82 11.85
N PRO A 77 7.86 -17.04 12.62
CA PRO A 77 6.63 -16.28 12.49
C PRO A 77 6.86 -14.77 12.61
N ASP A 78 6.10 -13.98 11.87
CA ASP A 78 6.20 -12.53 11.86
C ASP A 78 4.83 -11.85 12.05
N VAL A 79 4.06 -11.62 10.98
CA VAL A 79 2.74 -11.00 11.02
C VAL A 79 1.71 -11.99 11.54
N ILE A 80 1.80 -13.25 11.09
CA ILE A 80 0.84 -14.32 11.38
C ILE A 80 1.59 -15.50 12.02
N GLU A 81 0.92 -16.25 12.88
CA GLU A 81 1.43 -17.50 13.45
C GLU A 81 1.67 -18.60 12.42
N ILE A 82 2.45 -19.62 12.80
CA ILE A 82 2.81 -20.79 11.96
C ILE A 82 1.56 -21.48 11.39
N ASP A 83 0.46 -21.48 12.14
CA ASP A 83 -0.78 -22.16 11.74
C ASP A 83 -1.74 -21.28 10.92
N ASN A 84 -1.36 -20.03 10.62
CA ASN A 84 -2.13 -19.04 9.87
C ASN A 84 -3.46 -18.58 10.49
N LYS A 85 -3.68 -18.76 11.80
CA LYS A 85 -4.97 -18.43 12.45
C LYS A 85 -5.00 -17.13 13.24
N SER A 86 -3.85 -16.69 13.74
CA SER A 86 -3.74 -15.53 14.63
C SER A 86 -2.58 -14.62 14.21
N PRO A 87 -2.67 -13.31 14.48
CA PRO A 87 -1.51 -12.43 14.43
C PRO A 87 -0.47 -12.86 15.46
N HIS A 88 0.80 -12.89 15.05
CA HIS A 88 1.89 -13.27 15.95
C HIS A 88 2.35 -12.10 16.84
N TYR A 89 2.41 -10.86 16.30
CA TYR A 89 2.76 -9.67 17.06
C TYR A 89 1.55 -8.88 17.57
N LYS A 90 1.73 -8.26 18.75
CA LYS A 90 0.83 -7.20 19.23
C LYS A 90 1.10 -5.91 18.45
N PHE A 91 0.19 -5.55 17.55
CA PHE A 91 0.37 -4.35 16.74
C PHE A 91 0.27 -3.06 17.55
N PRO A 92 1.31 -2.21 17.58
CA PRO A 92 1.19 -0.87 18.13
C PRO A 92 0.31 -0.01 17.22
N LEU A 93 -0.31 1.03 17.79
CA LEU A 93 -1.18 1.93 17.02
C LEU A 93 -0.45 2.61 15.85
N GLY A 94 0.86 2.87 16.00
CA GLY A 94 1.69 3.36 14.91
C GLY A 94 1.69 2.41 13.70
N ALA A 95 1.85 1.10 13.93
CA ALA A 95 1.84 0.09 12.87
C ALA A 95 0.47 -0.02 12.20
N LEU A 96 -0.61 -0.08 12.99
CA LEU A 96 -1.99 -0.09 12.46
C LEU A 96 -2.27 1.16 11.62
N SER A 97 -1.81 2.33 12.08
CA SER A 97 -2.00 3.58 11.35
C SER A 97 -1.27 3.59 10.00
N SER A 98 -0.09 2.97 9.93
CA SER A 98 0.69 2.83 8.70
C SER A 98 0.03 1.86 7.71
N ILE A 99 -0.42 0.69 8.20
CA ILE A 99 -1.16 -0.29 7.38
C ILE A 99 -2.42 0.35 6.81
N THR A 100 -3.19 1.07 7.65
CA THR A 100 -4.40 1.77 7.21
C THR A 100 -4.07 2.78 6.11
N ASN A 101 -2.97 3.53 6.21
CA ASN A 101 -2.57 4.50 5.18
C ASN A 101 -2.27 3.82 3.84
N ARG A 102 -1.64 2.64 3.87
CA ARG A 102 -1.37 1.85 2.65
C ARG A 102 -2.67 1.31 2.05
N VAL A 103 -3.54 0.74 2.87
CA VAL A 103 -4.83 0.18 2.44
C VAL A 103 -5.71 1.26 1.83
N THR A 104 -5.83 2.43 2.46
CA THR A 104 -6.59 3.56 1.88
C THR A 104 -5.98 4.04 0.57
N GLY A 105 -4.65 4.11 0.47
CA GLY A 105 -3.96 4.46 -0.79
C GLY A 105 -4.30 3.51 -1.93
N VAL A 106 -4.17 2.21 -1.70
CA VAL A 106 -4.52 1.17 -2.69
C VAL A 106 -6.00 1.24 -3.06
N ALA A 107 -6.89 1.38 -2.07
CA ALA A 107 -8.32 1.49 -2.30
C ALA A 107 -8.67 2.71 -3.16
N LEU A 108 -8.04 3.86 -2.92
CA LEU A 108 -8.20 5.06 -3.73
C LEU A 108 -7.68 4.88 -5.15
N SER A 109 -6.49 4.30 -5.32
CA SER A 109 -5.92 4.03 -6.65
C SER A 109 -6.85 3.13 -7.48
N VAL A 110 -7.32 2.02 -6.90
CA VAL A 110 -8.26 1.10 -7.56
C VAL A 110 -9.60 1.78 -7.81
N GLY A 111 -10.12 2.54 -6.85
CA GLY A 111 -11.38 3.25 -6.94
C GLY A 111 -11.39 4.29 -8.08
N PHE A 112 -10.38 5.14 -8.16
CA PHE A 112 -10.26 6.13 -9.24
C PHE A 112 -9.99 5.50 -10.60
N ALA A 113 -9.16 4.45 -10.67
CA ALA A 113 -8.94 3.71 -11.91
C ALA A 113 -10.26 3.08 -12.42
N GLY A 114 -11.02 2.44 -11.53
CA GLY A 114 -12.33 1.87 -11.84
C GLY A 114 -13.34 2.94 -12.30
N ALA A 115 -13.43 4.05 -11.58
CA ALA A 115 -14.28 5.18 -11.96
C ALA A 115 -13.91 5.73 -13.35
N GLY A 116 -12.61 5.84 -13.65
CA GLY A 116 -12.10 6.22 -14.98
C GLY A 116 -12.55 5.26 -16.08
N VAL A 117 -12.49 3.95 -15.84
CA VAL A 117 -13.00 2.93 -16.78
C VAL A 117 -14.50 3.08 -17.02
N PHE A 118 -15.31 3.26 -15.96
CA PHE A 118 -16.76 3.46 -16.12
C PHE A 118 -17.10 4.77 -16.82
N ALA A 119 -16.33 5.84 -16.59
CA ALA A 119 -16.48 7.12 -17.26
C ALA A 119 -16.20 7.01 -18.76
N LEU A 120 -15.10 6.34 -19.15
CA LEU A 120 -14.76 6.11 -20.56
C LEU A 120 -15.80 5.27 -21.30
N ARG A 121 -16.54 4.42 -20.58
CA ARG A 121 -17.66 3.63 -21.12
C ARG A 121 -19.01 4.36 -21.10
N GLY A 122 -19.07 5.59 -20.58
CA GLY A 122 -20.32 6.36 -20.45
C GLY A 122 -21.30 5.77 -19.45
N SER A 123 -20.83 4.96 -18.49
CA SER A 123 -21.65 4.21 -17.54
C SER A 123 -21.52 4.66 -16.09
N LEU A 124 -20.62 5.62 -15.82
CA LEU A 124 -20.33 6.09 -14.46
C LEU A 124 -21.58 6.61 -13.74
N ASP A 125 -22.40 7.43 -14.40
CA ASP A 125 -23.61 8.00 -13.81
C ASP A 125 -24.58 6.91 -13.34
N GLY A 126 -24.73 5.83 -14.13
CA GLY A 126 -25.57 4.70 -13.77
C GLY A 126 -25.05 3.92 -12.56
N VAL A 127 -23.72 3.71 -12.47
CA VAL A 127 -23.08 3.07 -11.32
C VAL A 127 -23.25 3.92 -10.06
N VAL A 128 -23.02 5.23 -10.16
CA VAL A 128 -23.20 6.16 -9.04
C VAL A 128 -24.66 6.18 -8.59
N ALA A 129 -25.62 6.28 -9.51
CA ALA A 129 -27.04 6.26 -9.19
C ALA A 129 -27.48 4.96 -8.51
N ALA A 130 -26.96 3.80 -8.96
CA ALA A 130 -27.27 2.51 -8.35
C ALA A 130 -26.76 2.42 -6.89
N CYS A 131 -25.59 2.97 -6.62
CA CYS A 131 -25.02 3.02 -5.26
C CYS A 131 -25.71 4.04 -4.37
N ALA A 132 -26.14 5.19 -4.92
CA ALA A 132 -26.78 6.26 -4.19
C ALA A 132 -28.27 6.03 -3.91
N GLY A 133 -28.92 5.13 -4.65
CA GLY A 133 -30.37 4.92 -4.61
C GLY A 133 -30.93 4.32 -3.32
N SER A 134 -30.08 3.82 -2.40
CA SER A 134 -30.49 3.27 -1.11
C SER A 134 -29.65 3.84 0.01
N PHE A 135 -30.27 4.34 1.08
CA PHE A 135 -29.55 4.84 2.25
C PHE A 135 -28.63 3.78 2.88
N LEU A 136 -29.08 2.51 2.91
CA LEU A 136 -28.33 1.39 3.49
C LEU A 136 -27.02 1.08 2.74
N ILE A 137 -26.91 1.52 1.48
CA ILE A 137 -25.74 1.31 0.64
C ILE A 137 -24.97 2.62 0.45
N GLY A 138 -25.70 3.69 0.12
CA GLY A 138 -25.15 5.00 -0.19
C GLY A 138 -24.44 5.64 1.00
N PHE A 139 -25.03 5.61 2.21
CA PHE A 139 -24.38 6.23 3.37
C PHE A 139 -23.07 5.53 3.77
N PRO A 140 -23.01 4.18 3.93
CA PRO A 140 -21.75 3.49 4.18
C PRO A 140 -20.71 3.71 3.07
N LEU A 141 -21.11 3.72 1.79
CA LEU A 141 -20.17 3.98 0.70
C LEU A 141 -19.62 5.41 0.73
N LYS A 142 -20.47 6.42 0.94
CA LYS A 142 -20.03 7.81 1.13
C LYS A 142 -19.03 7.90 2.28
N PHE A 143 -19.34 7.30 3.42
CA PHE A 143 -18.44 7.27 4.57
C PHE A 143 -17.09 6.60 4.24
N LEU A 144 -17.10 5.40 3.65
CA LEU A 144 -15.86 4.67 3.34
C LEU A 144 -14.97 5.42 2.34
N VAL A 145 -15.57 6.00 1.29
CA VAL A 145 -14.84 6.80 0.29
C VAL A 145 -14.28 8.06 0.94
N SER A 146 -15.09 8.81 1.68
CA SER A 146 -14.65 10.01 2.39
C SER A 146 -13.55 9.70 3.42
N TYR A 147 -13.71 8.62 4.18
CA TYR A 147 -12.71 8.18 5.15
C TYR A 147 -11.39 7.82 4.47
N ALA A 148 -11.42 7.05 3.38
CA ALA A 148 -10.22 6.69 2.65
C ALA A 148 -9.46 7.94 2.16
N ILE A 149 -10.17 8.91 1.56
CA ILE A 149 -9.58 10.18 1.09
C ILE A 149 -8.96 10.97 2.25
N ILE A 150 -9.76 11.25 3.28
CA ILE A 150 -9.36 12.12 4.40
C ILE A 150 -8.21 11.48 5.18
N TYR A 151 -8.34 10.19 5.52
CA TYR A 151 -7.32 9.46 6.27
C TYR A 151 -6.01 9.38 5.50
N HIS A 152 -6.05 9.04 4.19
CA HIS A 152 -4.83 8.92 3.39
C HIS A 152 -4.11 10.25 3.26
N TRP A 153 -4.86 11.34 3.08
CA TRP A 153 -4.28 12.67 2.95
C TRP A 153 -3.67 13.18 4.27
N LEU A 154 -4.41 13.09 5.39
CA LEU A 154 -3.88 13.47 6.71
C LEU A 154 -2.72 12.56 7.15
N GLY A 155 -2.78 11.27 6.81
CA GLY A 155 -1.71 10.31 7.05
C GLY A 155 -0.45 10.66 6.26
N GLY A 156 -0.62 11.03 4.98
CA GLY A 156 0.46 11.55 4.13
C GLY A 156 1.10 12.82 4.70
N LEU A 157 0.30 13.80 5.14
CA LEU A 157 0.81 15.00 5.81
C LEU A 157 1.61 14.66 7.07
N ARG A 158 1.10 13.74 7.89
CA ARG A 158 1.83 13.28 9.07
C ARG A 158 3.17 12.65 8.70
N HIS A 159 3.23 11.88 7.61
CA HIS A 159 4.49 11.31 7.12
C HIS A 159 5.49 12.39 6.71
N ILE A 160 5.06 13.44 6.01
CA ILE A 160 5.93 14.59 5.66
C ILE A 160 6.45 15.27 6.93
N VAL A 161 5.61 15.45 7.95
CA VAL A 161 6.04 16.01 9.25
C VAL A 161 7.05 15.11 9.95
N TRP A 162 6.86 13.80 9.88
CA TRP A 162 7.78 12.81 10.45
C TRP A 162 9.14 12.80 9.74
N GLU A 163 9.18 13.00 8.43
CA GLU A 163 10.44 13.11 7.67
C GLU A 163 11.28 14.32 8.11
N ALA A 164 10.63 15.41 8.51
CA ALA A 164 11.32 16.60 9.04
C ALA A 164 11.69 16.49 10.53
N SER A 165 11.32 15.40 11.21
CA SER A 165 11.54 15.24 12.65
C SER A 165 12.89 14.55 12.94
N LYS A 166 13.58 14.99 14.00
CA LYS A 166 14.85 14.37 14.44
C LYS A 166 14.64 12.91 14.91
N MET A 167 15.57 12.02 14.62
CA MET A 167 15.54 10.59 15.01
C MET A 167 16.90 10.12 15.57
N GLY A 168 16.88 9.11 16.45
CA GLY A 168 18.10 8.43 16.94
C GLY A 168 18.90 9.26 17.94
N ASP A 169 20.22 9.18 17.91
CA ASP A 169 21.12 9.95 18.80
C ASP A 169 21.01 11.47 18.64
N GLN A 170 20.31 11.93 17.58
CA GLN A 170 20.00 13.34 17.31
C GLN A 170 18.66 13.78 17.94
N ALA A 171 17.86 12.85 18.46
CA ALA A 171 16.56 13.14 19.02
C ALA A 171 16.69 13.58 20.48
N ASP A 172 16.43 14.87 20.72
CA ASP A 172 15.99 15.31 22.05
C ASP A 172 14.70 14.53 22.38
N ARG A 173 14.44 14.18 23.66
CA ARG A 173 13.21 13.46 24.10
C ARG A 173 11.88 14.21 23.81
N THR A 174 11.96 15.26 23.02
CA THR A 174 10.89 16.10 22.52
C THR A 174 10.58 15.83 21.03
N SER A 175 11.25 14.90 20.36
CA SER A 175 10.93 14.54 18.97
C SER A 175 9.50 14.04 18.81
N LEU A 176 8.88 14.28 17.64
CA LEU A 176 7.57 13.73 17.26
C LEU A 176 7.61 12.21 17.03
N LEU A 177 8.81 11.65 16.86
CA LEU A 177 9.04 10.22 16.64
C LEU A 177 9.18 9.43 17.95
N GLU A 178 9.09 10.10 19.10
CA GLU A 178 8.98 9.43 20.39
C GLU A 178 7.68 8.62 20.47
N VAL A 179 7.76 7.41 21.06
CA VAL A 179 6.64 6.45 21.10
C VAL A 179 5.32 7.08 21.59
N PRO A 180 5.28 7.88 22.68
CA PRO A 180 4.03 8.48 23.12
C PRO A 180 3.42 9.45 22.10
N LYS A 181 4.26 10.18 21.35
CA LYS A 181 3.79 11.15 20.35
C LYS A 181 3.34 10.46 19.06
N VAL A 182 4.02 9.39 18.67
CA VAL A 182 3.58 8.53 17.56
C VAL A 182 2.23 7.88 17.88
N GLU A 183 2.03 7.38 19.11
CA GLU A 183 0.75 6.83 19.52
C GLU A 183 -0.36 7.89 19.56
N MET A 184 -0.09 9.05 20.16
CA MET A 184 -1.05 10.15 20.23
C MET A 184 -1.46 10.62 18.84
N SER A 185 -0.49 10.90 17.96
CA SER A 185 -0.77 11.33 16.59
C SER A 185 -1.51 10.25 15.78
N SER A 186 -1.28 8.96 16.06
CA SER A 186 -2.04 7.85 15.43
C SER A 186 -3.49 7.80 15.89
N LYS A 187 -3.76 8.00 17.19
CA LYS A 187 -5.14 8.10 17.72
C LYS A 187 -5.88 9.28 17.12
N ILE A 188 -5.24 10.45 17.08
CA ILE A 188 -5.79 11.67 16.47
C ILE A 188 -6.09 11.41 15.00
N LEU A 189 -5.17 10.84 14.24
CA LEU A 189 -5.36 10.56 12.81
C LEU A 189 -6.57 9.65 12.58
N LEU A 190 -6.66 8.53 13.29
CA LEU A 190 -7.78 7.58 13.15
C LEU A 190 -9.12 8.22 13.53
N GLY A 191 -9.17 8.88 14.69
CA GLY A 191 -10.41 9.46 15.23
C GLY A 191 -10.89 10.69 14.46
N ALA A 192 -9.99 11.65 14.19
CA ALA A 192 -10.34 12.87 13.46
C ALA A 192 -10.78 12.55 12.03
N SER A 193 -10.10 11.61 11.35
CA SER A 193 -10.52 11.20 10.00
C SER A 193 -11.90 10.55 9.99
N ALA A 194 -12.24 9.74 11.02
CA ALA A 194 -13.56 9.13 11.15
C ALA A 194 -14.64 10.19 11.37
N ALA A 195 -14.40 11.15 12.26
CA ALA A 195 -15.34 12.25 12.52
C ALA A 195 -15.58 13.11 11.26
N LEU A 196 -14.51 13.51 10.57
CA LEU A 196 -14.61 14.30 9.34
C LEU A 196 -15.29 13.51 8.21
N ALA A 197 -15.03 12.22 8.09
CA ALA A 197 -15.69 11.36 7.11
C ALA A 197 -17.18 11.17 7.40
N LEU A 198 -17.59 11.09 8.66
CA LEU A 198 -19.01 11.06 9.04
C LEU A 198 -19.70 12.36 8.63
N ILE A 199 -19.09 13.51 8.90
CA ILE A 199 -19.62 14.81 8.47
C ILE A 199 -19.76 14.83 6.94
N ALA A 200 -18.71 14.44 6.20
CA ALA A 200 -18.73 14.38 4.75
C ALA A 200 -19.76 13.38 4.18
N ALA A 201 -20.08 12.30 4.90
CA ALA A 201 -21.07 11.33 4.47
C ALA A 201 -22.52 11.82 4.61
N VAL A 202 -22.76 12.75 5.55
CA VAL A 202 -24.10 13.34 5.79
C VAL A 202 -24.39 14.52 4.86
N LEU A 203 -23.37 15.28 4.47
CA LEU A 203 -23.47 16.36 3.47
C LEU A 203 -23.77 15.81 2.07
#